data_AF-A0A839SS73-F1
#
_entry.id   AF-A0A839SS73-F1
#
_cell.length_a   1.000
_cell.length_b   1.000
_cell.length_c   1.000
_cell.angle_alpha   90.00
_cell.angle_beta   90.00
_cell.angle_gamma   90.00
#
_symmetry.space_group_name_H-M   'P 1'
#
loop_
_entity.id
_entity.type
_entity.pdbx_description
1 polymer ?
#
loop_
_entity_poly.entity_id
_entity_poly.type
_entity_poly.pdbx_seq_one_letter_code
_entity_poly.pdbx_strand_id
1 'polypeptide(L)'
;MNKSRFLWLLLIGSLALNVFFVGGALYYRSMAGHLRGNPEARIEYLRDRLNLTDMQVEELGNLRRTMQELREGREESRAERRRDLWALMVKPELDRDALRAIMLKAQDERVERWMEMAEIMHRYLADLSPEQRAAFVEMAQDRDFFRRFMGRDHRGH
;
A
#
# COMPACT_ATOMS: atom_id res chain seq x y z
N MET A 1 4.00 -29.30 -46.25
CA MET A 1 3.93 -29.59 -44.80
C MET A 1 2.59 -30.27 -44.52
N ASN A 2 2.57 -31.46 -43.91
CA ASN A 2 1.34 -32.22 -43.75
C ASN A 2 0.40 -31.51 -42.76
N LYS A 3 -0.87 -31.32 -43.13
CA LYS A 3 -1.89 -30.61 -42.32
C LYS A 3 -1.95 -31.13 -40.87
N SER A 4 -1.80 -32.44 -40.69
CA SER A 4 -1.74 -33.09 -39.37
C SER A 4 -0.56 -32.61 -38.51
N ARG A 5 0.64 -32.44 -39.08
CA ARG A 5 1.83 -31.94 -38.35
C ARG A 5 1.70 -30.46 -37.99
N PHE A 6 1.09 -29.67 -38.86
CA PHE A 6 0.83 -28.26 -38.58
C PHE A 6 -0.21 -28.08 -37.46
N LEU A 7 -1.30 -28.86 -37.48
CA LEU A 7 -2.29 -28.88 -36.40
C LEU A 7 -1.68 -29.34 -35.07
N TRP A 8 -0.76 -30.31 -35.10
CA TRP A 8 -0.07 -30.78 -33.90
C TRP A 8 0.87 -29.72 -33.31
N LEU A 9 1.60 -28.98 -34.14
CA LEU A 9 2.44 -27.86 -33.70
C LEU A 9 1.61 -26.72 -33.10
N LEU A 10 0.46 -26.39 -33.69
CA LEU A 10 -0.45 -25.39 -33.13
C LEU A 10 -1.01 -25.84 -31.77
N LEU A 11 -1.29 -27.13 -31.60
CA LEU A 11 -1.80 -27.68 -30.36
C LEU A 11 -0.76 -27.65 -29.23
N ILE A 12 0.49 -28.04 -29.51
CA ILE A 12 1.59 -27.90 -28.53
C ILE A 12 1.81 -26.43 -28.19
N GLY A 13 1.85 -25.55 -29.19
CA GLY A 13 2.04 -24.11 -28.97
C GLY A 13 0.97 -23.52 -28.09
N SER A 14 -0.30 -23.88 -28.33
CA SER A 14 -1.43 -23.47 -27.49
C SER A 14 -1.33 -24.02 -26.07
N LEU A 15 -0.93 -25.27 -25.90
CA LEU A 15 -0.78 -25.88 -24.58
C LEU A 15 0.36 -25.23 -23.78
N ALA A 16 1.53 -25.01 -24.40
CA ALA A 16 2.66 -24.34 -23.77
C ALA A 16 2.32 -22.90 -23.38
N LEU A 17 1.60 -22.18 -24.24
CA LEU A 17 1.14 -20.82 -23.96
C LEU A 17 0.18 -20.78 -22.77
N ASN A 18 -0.77 -21.72 -22.69
CA ASN A 18 -1.69 -21.82 -21.55
C ASN A 18 -0.97 -22.15 -20.24
N VAL A 19 -0.02 -23.10 -20.27
CA VAL A 19 0.80 -23.43 -19.09
C VAL A 19 1.63 -22.23 -18.65
N PHE A 20 2.19 -21.47 -19.60
CA PHE A 20 2.93 -20.25 -19.29
C PHE A 20 2.04 -19.17 -18.66
N PHE A 21 0.83 -18.94 -19.18
CA PHE A 21 -0.11 -17.97 -18.60
C PHE A 21 -0.59 -18.40 -17.20
N VAL A 22 -0.96 -19.67 -17.02
CA VAL A 22 -1.41 -20.19 -15.71
C VAL A 22 -0.27 -20.19 -14.70
N GLY A 23 0.92 -20.64 -15.10
CA GLY A 23 2.12 -20.62 -14.27
C GLY A 23 2.55 -19.21 -13.89
N GLY A 24 2.56 -18.29 -14.85
CA GLY A 24 2.85 -16.86 -14.62
C GLY A 24 1.83 -16.20 -13.69
N ALA A 25 0.54 -16.48 -13.86
CA ALA A 25 -0.51 -15.96 -13.00
C ALA A 25 -0.42 -16.51 -11.56
N LEU A 26 -0.12 -17.80 -11.40
CA LEU A 26 0.09 -18.42 -10.08
C LEU A 26 1.36 -17.90 -9.40
N TYR A 27 2.45 -17.74 -10.14
CA TYR A 27 3.69 -17.14 -9.65
C TYR A 27 3.48 -15.69 -9.21
N TYR A 28 2.84 -14.87 -10.04
CA TYR A 28 2.52 -13.47 -9.71
C TYR A 28 1.60 -13.37 -8.50
N ARG A 29 0.60 -14.25 -8.39
CA ARG A 29 -0.31 -14.32 -7.22
C ARG A 29 0.41 -14.77 -5.95
N SER A 30 1.34 -15.70 -6.05
CA SER A 30 2.17 -16.18 -4.93
C SER A 30 3.15 -15.11 -4.44
N MET A 31 3.85 -14.44 -5.37
CA MET A 31 4.78 -13.35 -5.11
C MET A 31 4.08 -12.13 -4.49
N ALA A 32 2.92 -11.76 -5.05
CA ALA A 32 2.08 -10.70 -4.49
C ALA A 32 1.50 -11.07 -3.11
N GLY A 33 1.38 -12.36 -2.79
CA GLY A 33 1.03 -12.86 -1.46
C GLY A 33 2.17 -12.73 -0.45
N HIS A 34 3.41 -13.04 -0.85
CA HIS A 34 4.59 -12.96 0.02
C HIS A 34 4.90 -11.50 0.44
N LEU A 35 4.77 -10.55 -0.50
CA LEU A 35 4.89 -9.13 -0.19
C LEU A 35 3.73 -8.59 0.67
N ARG A 36 2.58 -9.27 0.72
CA ARG A 36 1.44 -8.85 1.54
C ARG A 36 1.56 -9.27 3.00
N GLY A 37 2.30 -10.32 3.34
CA GLY A 37 2.38 -10.86 4.70
C GLY A 37 3.67 -10.57 5.47
N ASN A 38 4.78 -10.28 4.80
CA ASN A 38 6.09 -10.13 5.44
C ASN A 38 6.65 -8.70 5.27
N PRO A 39 6.74 -7.90 6.34
CA PRO A 39 7.27 -6.54 6.29
C PRO A 39 8.74 -6.45 5.87
N GLU A 40 9.55 -7.38 6.35
CA GLU A 40 10.98 -7.48 6.04
C GLU A 40 11.17 -7.77 4.54
N ALA A 41 10.35 -8.65 3.96
CA ALA A 41 10.37 -8.95 2.53
C ALA A 41 10.02 -7.74 1.65
N ARG A 42 9.20 -6.79 2.15
CA ARG A 42 8.89 -5.55 1.42
C ARG A 42 10.08 -4.60 1.41
N ILE A 43 10.79 -4.50 2.54
CA ILE A 43 11.99 -3.68 2.67
C ILE A 43 13.10 -4.26 1.80
N GLU A 44 13.27 -5.57 1.80
CA GLU A 44 14.27 -6.25 0.96
C GLU A 44 13.97 -6.10 -0.54
N TYR A 45 12.70 -6.22 -0.93
CA TYR A 45 12.29 -5.91 -2.31
C TYR A 45 12.65 -4.47 -2.73
N LEU A 46 12.46 -3.49 -1.83
CA LEU A 46 12.80 -2.09 -2.11
C LEU A 46 14.30 -1.85 -2.11
N ARG A 47 15.06 -2.52 -1.24
CA ARG A 47 16.52 -2.52 -1.22
C ARG A 47 17.06 -2.92 -2.59
N ASP A 48 16.63 -4.07 -3.10
CA ASP A 48 17.12 -4.60 -4.38
C ASP A 48 16.66 -3.75 -5.56
N ARG A 49 15.41 -3.28 -5.53
CA ARG A 49 14.83 -2.50 -6.63
C ARG A 49 15.44 -1.10 -6.77
N LEU A 50 15.81 -0.48 -5.67
CA LEU A 50 16.36 0.88 -5.64
C LEU A 50 17.87 0.92 -5.38
N ASN A 51 18.52 -0.23 -5.24
CA ASN A 51 19.90 -0.35 -4.77
C ASN A 51 20.14 0.54 -3.52
N LEU A 52 19.29 0.38 -2.51
CA LEU A 52 19.41 1.17 -1.28
C LEU A 52 20.65 0.75 -0.49
N THR A 53 21.32 1.72 0.13
CA THR A 53 22.36 1.45 1.12
C THR A 53 21.74 0.92 2.42
N ASP A 54 22.55 0.29 3.28
CA ASP A 54 22.07 -0.19 4.59
C ASP A 54 21.45 0.93 5.44
N MET A 55 22.05 2.13 5.38
CA MET A 55 21.52 3.32 6.06
C MET A 55 20.16 3.74 5.47
N GLN A 56 20.01 3.75 4.14
CA GLN A 56 18.72 4.06 3.49
C GLN A 56 17.64 3.01 3.80
N VAL A 57 18.05 1.76 4.00
CA VAL A 57 17.15 0.66 4.40
C VAL A 57 16.67 0.84 5.84
N GLU A 58 17.56 1.26 6.74
CA GLU A 58 17.20 1.59 8.12
C GLU A 58 16.19 2.75 8.15
N GLU A 59 16.45 3.81 7.39
CA GLU A 59 15.52 4.95 7.27
C GLU A 59 14.17 4.55 6.68
N LEU A 60 14.15 3.66 5.69
CA LEU A 60 12.90 3.11 5.15
C LEU A 60 12.13 2.29 6.21
N GLY A 61 12.84 1.57 7.08
CA GLY A 61 12.27 0.86 8.22
C GLY A 61 11.71 1.82 9.28
N ASN A 62 12.41 2.91 9.57
CA ASN A 62 11.96 3.98 10.46
C ASN A 62 10.68 4.63 9.92
N LEU A 63 10.70 5.03 8.65
CA LEU A 63 9.54 5.56 7.93
C LEU A 63 8.32 4.65 8.09
N ARG A 64 8.46 3.35 7.84
CA ARG A 64 7.36 2.39 7.99
C ARG A 64 6.79 2.38 9.42
N ARG A 65 7.66 2.33 10.43
CA ARG A 65 7.26 2.29 11.86
C ARG A 65 6.52 3.55 12.28
N THR A 66 7.09 4.73 12.01
CA THR A 66 6.45 6.02 12.30
C THR A 66 5.06 6.09 11.68
N MET A 67 4.94 5.64 10.42
CA MET A 67 3.67 5.67 9.71
C MET A 67 2.63 4.69 10.28
N GLN A 68 3.09 3.55 10.82
CA GLN A 68 2.25 2.60 11.53
C GLN A 68 1.78 3.15 12.88
N GLU A 69 2.68 3.70 13.69
CA GLU A 69 2.36 4.31 14.99
C GLU A 69 1.33 5.42 14.83
N LEU A 70 1.55 6.30 13.84
CA LEU A 70 0.57 7.32 13.50
C LEU A 70 -0.79 6.69 13.16
N ARG A 71 -0.85 5.59 12.43
CA ARG A 71 -2.13 4.92 12.08
C ARG A 71 -2.83 4.36 13.31
N GLU A 72 -2.09 3.74 14.22
CA GLU A 72 -2.61 3.13 15.45
C GLU A 72 -3.15 4.19 16.42
N GLY A 73 -2.41 5.28 16.65
CA GLY A 73 -2.85 6.42 17.46
C GLY A 73 -4.11 7.12 16.94
N ARG A 74 -4.53 6.83 15.70
CA ARG A 74 -5.72 7.41 15.05
C ARG A 74 -6.96 6.53 15.16
N GLU A 75 -6.86 5.32 15.69
CA GLU A 75 -8.02 4.44 15.88
C GLU A 75 -9.00 5.00 16.92
N GLU A 76 -8.46 5.64 17.96
CA GLU A 76 -9.24 6.27 19.01
C GLU A 76 -10.06 7.45 18.50
N SER A 77 -9.43 8.41 17.79
CA SER A 77 -10.13 9.55 17.15
C SER A 77 -11.22 9.08 16.17
N ARG A 78 -10.97 8.00 15.41
CA ARG A 78 -11.98 7.41 14.53
C ARG A 78 -13.14 6.76 15.30
N ALA A 79 -12.84 6.13 16.43
CA ALA A 79 -13.84 5.51 17.28
C ALA A 79 -14.72 6.57 17.96
N GLU A 80 -14.12 7.63 18.51
CA GLU A 80 -14.82 8.79 19.08
C GLU A 80 -15.77 9.41 18.06
N ARG A 81 -15.26 9.77 16.88
CA ARG A 81 -16.09 10.37 15.82
C ARG A 81 -17.25 9.49 15.38
N ARG A 82 -17.05 8.17 15.32
CA ARG A 82 -18.15 7.23 15.04
C ARG A 82 -19.21 7.28 16.13
N ARG A 83 -18.81 7.32 17.41
CA ARG A 83 -19.77 7.44 18.52
C ARG A 83 -20.55 8.74 18.42
N ASP A 84 -19.89 9.87 18.14
CA ASP A 84 -20.54 11.18 18.01
C ASP A 84 -21.55 11.20 16.86
N LEU A 85 -21.18 10.63 15.72
CA LEU A 85 -22.10 10.50 14.57
C LEU A 85 -23.32 9.66 14.94
N TRP A 86 -23.13 8.51 15.57
CA TRP A 86 -24.25 7.67 15.99
C TRP A 86 -25.15 8.36 17.02
N ALA A 87 -24.57 9.13 17.94
CA ALA A 87 -25.33 9.93 18.91
C ALA A 87 -26.20 11.00 18.24
N LEU A 88 -25.77 11.57 17.10
CA LEU A 88 -26.61 12.48 16.31
C LEU A 88 -27.73 11.75 15.55
N MET A 89 -27.44 10.56 15.01
CA MET A 89 -28.40 9.81 14.19
C MET A 89 -29.59 9.24 14.99
N VAL A 90 -29.45 9.08 16.30
CA VAL A 90 -30.53 8.61 17.19
C VAL A 90 -31.42 9.75 17.71
N LYS A 91 -31.08 11.01 17.43
CA LYS A 91 -31.93 12.14 17.81
C LYS A 91 -33.22 12.17 16.98
N PRO A 92 -34.35 12.63 17.53
CA PRO A 92 -35.61 12.75 16.79
C PRO A 92 -35.51 13.67 15.56
N GLU A 93 -34.66 14.70 15.64
CA GLU A 93 -34.37 15.62 14.54
C GLU A 93 -32.86 15.68 14.31
N LEU A 94 -32.47 15.79 13.04
CA LEU A 94 -31.07 15.91 12.66
C LEU A 94 -30.54 17.30 13.00
N ASP A 95 -29.67 17.36 13.99
CA ASP A 95 -28.87 18.52 14.34
C ASP A 95 -27.78 18.76 13.27
N ARG A 96 -28.12 19.59 12.27
CA ARG A 96 -27.25 19.86 11.11
C ARG A 96 -25.98 20.61 11.49
N ASP A 97 -26.03 21.46 12.52
CA ASP A 97 -24.89 22.25 12.95
C ASP A 97 -23.87 21.36 13.68
N ALA A 98 -24.33 20.46 14.55
CA ALA A 98 -23.46 19.46 15.17
C ALA A 98 -22.84 18.51 14.13
N LEU A 99 -23.62 18.07 13.14
CA LEU A 99 -23.10 17.25 12.04
C LEU A 99 -22.00 17.99 11.26
N ARG A 100 -22.24 19.27 10.94
CA ARG A 100 -21.27 20.12 10.25
C ARG A 100 -19.98 20.27 11.04
N ALA A 101 -20.07 20.50 12.35
CA ALA A 101 -18.90 20.60 13.23
C ALA A 101 -18.06 19.32 13.23
N ILE A 102 -18.70 18.14 13.31
CA ILE A 102 -18.01 16.85 13.23
C ILE A 102 -17.29 16.69 11.87
N MET A 103 -17.94 17.09 10.77
CA MET A 103 -17.35 17.00 9.43
C MET A 103 -16.17 17.95 9.23
N LEU A 104 -16.25 19.18 9.77
CA LEU A 104 -15.16 20.15 9.72
C LEU A 104 -13.95 19.65 10.53
N LYS A 105 -14.16 19.21 11.77
CA LYS A 105 -13.09 18.59 12.58
C LYS A 105 -12.44 17.42 11.84
N ALA A 106 -13.24 16.56 11.21
CA ALA A 106 -12.75 15.44 10.41
C ALA A 106 -11.91 15.86 9.19
N GLN A 107 -12.28 16.98 8.57
CA GLN A 107 -11.56 17.58 7.45
C GLN A 107 -10.23 18.18 7.91
N ASP A 108 -10.23 18.95 8.99
CA ASP A 108 -9.02 19.57 9.53
C ASP A 108 -8.00 18.49 9.91
N GLU A 109 -8.43 17.48 10.68
CA GLU A 109 -7.59 16.34 10.98
C GLU A 109 -7.13 15.60 9.71
N ARG A 110 -7.88 15.64 8.60
CA ARG A 110 -7.45 15.06 7.33
C ARG A 110 -6.34 15.88 6.67
N VAL A 111 -6.44 17.20 6.70
CA VAL A 111 -5.42 18.09 6.16
C VAL A 111 -4.12 17.94 6.95
N GLU A 112 -4.19 18.02 8.29
CA GLU A 112 -3.03 17.81 9.16
C GLU A 112 -2.35 16.47 8.89
N ARG A 113 -3.13 15.39 8.76
CA ARG A 113 -2.58 14.08 8.37
C ARG A 113 -1.87 14.10 7.03
N TRP A 114 -2.41 14.79 6.03
CA TRP A 114 -1.75 14.86 4.73
C TRP A 114 -0.43 15.63 4.83
N MET A 115 -0.38 16.71 5.61
CA MET A 115 0.83 17.50 5.82
C MET A 115 1.91 16.70 6.55
N GLU A 116 1.57 16.05 7.66
CA GLU A 116 2.50 15.20 8.42
C GLU A 116 3.06 14.07 7.56
N MET A 117 2.19 13.36 6.81
CA MET A 117 2.61 12.31 5.89
C MET A 117 3.53 12.84 4.78
N ALA A 118 3.21 14.02 4.23
CA ALA A 118 4.01 14.65 3.19
C ALA A 118 5.39 15.07 3.71
N GLU A 119 5.47 15.60 4.94
CA GLU A 119 6.74 15.99 5.56
C GLU A 119 7.66 14.78 5.79
N ILE A 120 7.11 13.71 6.37
CA ILE A 120 7.87 12.48 6.63
C ILE A 120 8.35 11.87 5.31
N MET A 121 7.48 11.79 4.29
CA MET A 121 7.87 11.30 2.96
C MET A 121 8.92 12.19 2.30
N HIS A 122 8.78 13.51 2.41
CA HIS A 122 9.73 14.46 1.85
C HIS A 122 11.12 14.28 2.47
N ARG A 123 11.19 14.10 3.79
CA ARG A 123 12.45 13.85 4.51
C ARG A 123 13.15 12.59 4.00
N TYR A 124 12.43 11.47 3.90
CA TYR A 124 12.98 10.24 3.35
C TYR A 124 13.47 10.40 1.89
N LEU A 125 12.69 11.06 1.04
CA LEU A 125 13.07 11.28 -0.35
C LEU A 125 14.30 12.20 -0.49
N ALA A 126 14.55 13.09 0.46
CA ALA A 126 15.71 13.97 0.45
C ALA A 126 17.04 13.20 0.54
N ASP A 127 17.04 12.05 1.22
CA ASP A 127 18.20 11.19 1.42
C ASP A 127 18.46 10.20 0.27
N LEU A 128 17.57 10.19 -0.74
CA LEU A 128 17.73 9.40 -1.96
C LEU A 128 18.45 10.19 -3.06
N SER A 129 19.23 9.47 -3.87
CA SER A 129 19.78 10.03 -5.12
C SER A 129 18.64 10.45 -6.07
N PRO A 130 18.91 11.34 -7.05
CA PRO A 130 17.90 11.73 -8.04
C PRO A 130 17.27 10.54 -8.77
N GLU A 131 18.07 9.53 -9.10
CA GLU A 131 17.63 8.31 -9.80
C GLU A 131 16.77 7.42 -8.88
N GLN A 132 17.22 7.21 -7.64
CA GLN A 132 16.47 6.46 -6.64
C GLN A 132 15.12 7.12 -6.33
N ARG A 133 15.11 8.46 -6.24
CA ARG A 133 13.91 9.27 -6.02
C ARG A 133 12.92 9.14 -7.17
N ALA A 134 13.39 9.22 -8.42
CA ALA A 134 12.56 9.06 -9.59
C ALA A 134 11.91 7.66 -9.63
N ALA A 135 12.71 6.62 -9.41
CA ALA A 135 12.22 5.24 -9.35
C ALA A 135 11.23 5.01 -8.20
N PHE A 136 11.48 5.62 -7.03
CA PHE A 136 10.55 5.57 -5.90
C PHE A 136 9.21 6.23 -6.24
N VAL A 137 9.24 7.41 -6.86
CA VAL A 137 8.02 8.14 -7.27
C VAL A 137 7.23 7.35 -8.30
N GLU A 138 7.89 6.74 -9.29
CA GLU A 138 7.24 5.88 -10.28
C GLU A 138 6.50 4.71 -9.61
N MET A 139 7.14 4.05 -8.64
CA MET A 139 6.48 2.99 -7.87
C MET A 139 5.31 3.52 -7.02
N ALA A 140 5.45 4.71 -6.43
CA ALA A 140 4.43 5.32 -5.59
C ALA A 140 3.17 5.78 -6.36
N GLN A 141 3.23 5.89 -7.69
CA GLN A 141 2.05 6.13 -8.53
C GLN A 141 1.10 4.93 -8.57
N ASP A 142 1.58 3.71 -8.26
CA ASP A 142 0.70 2.57 -8.07
C ASP A 142 -0.15 2.79 -6.81
N ARG A 143 -1.47 2.87 -7.00
CA ARG A 143 -2.47 3.06 -5.94
C ARG A 143 -2.31 2.05 -4.79
N ASP A 144 -1.80 0.86 -5.09
CA ASP A 144 -1.59 -0.20 -4.12
C ASP A 144 -0.21 -0.18 -3.47
N PHE A 145 0.73 0.64 -3.93
CA PHE A 145 2.09 0.73 -3.38
C PHE A 145 2.06 1.04 -1.89
N PHE A 146 1.46 2.17 -1.50
CA PHE A 146 1.36 2.56 -0.09
C PHE A 146 0.53 1.57 0.73
N ARG A 147 -0.49 0.95 0.13
CA ARG A 147 -1.29 -0.06 0.81
C ARG A 147 -0.48 -1.32 1.10
N ARG A 148 0.35 -1.77 0.15
CA ARG A 148 1.23 -2.93 0.30
C ARG A 148 2.38 -2.60 1.24
N PHE A 149 3.07 -1.48 1.06
CA PHE A 149 4.20 -1.08 1.89
C PHE A 149 3.79 -0.89 3.36
N MET A 150 2.67 -0.20 3.58
CA MET A 150 2.17 0.17 4.91
C MET A 150 1.13 -0.80 5.46
N GLY A 151 0.88 -1.91 4.77
CA GLY A 151 -0.14 -2.88 5.18
C GLY A 151 0.18 -3.40 6.57
N ARG A 152 -0.85 -3.57 7.43
CA ARG A 152 -0.69 -4.10 8.79
C ARG A 152 0.08 -5.41 8.76
N ASP A 153 0.99 -5.55 9.72
CA ASP A 153 1.66 -6.80 10.01
C ASP A 153 0.58 -7.74 10.57
N HIS A 154 0.13 -8.70 9.77
CA HIS A 154 -0.67 -9.80 10.30
C HIS A 154 0.28 -10.72 11.05
N ARG A 155 0.60 -10.37 12.30
CA ARG A 155 1.12 -11.35 13.24
C ARG A 155 0.01 -12.38 13.43
N GLY A 156 0.21 -13.57 12.88
CA GLY A 156 -0.60 -14.72 13.22
C GLY A 156 -0.57 -14.89 14.74
N HIS A 157 -1.74 -14.76 15.35
CA HIS A 157 -2.00 -15.34 16.66
C HIS A 157 -2.22 -16.85 16.49
#